data_AF-A0A436GJW6-F1
#
_entry.id   AF-A0A436GJW6-F1
#
_cell.length_a   1.000
_cell.length_b   1.000
_cell.length_c   1.000
_cell.angle_alpha   90.00
_cell.angle_beta   90.00
_cell.angle_gamma   90.00
#
_symmetry.space_group_name_H-M   'P 1'
#
loop_
_entity.id
_entity.type
_entity.pdbx_description
1 polymer ?
#
loop_
_entity_poly.entity_id
_entity_poly.type
_entity_poly.pdbx_seq_one_letter_code
_entity_poly.pdbx_strand_id
1 'polypeptide(L)'
;MPRAGGVYSAPPGTAGTPNTTIESAKYNALVADLVADANAARPLTAGGSGAATAVGGSDNFNAAGTNMASAATVNLANATGVAVTVTGTVAITACGTVAAGAERVLTFAG
;
A
#
# COMPACT_ATOMS: atom_id res chain seq x y z
N MET A 1 20.24 4.46 12.08
CA MET A 1 19.28 3.43 12.58
C MET A 1 20.00 2.09 12.52
N PRO A 2 19.88 1.19 13.51
CA PRO A 2 20.66 -0.05 13.57
C PRO A 2 20.10 -1.06 12.57
N ARG A 3 20.32 -0.78 11.29
CA ARG A 3 19.96 -1.62 10.16
C ARG A 3 21.22 -1.87 9.33
N ALA A 4 21.53 -3.14 9.10
CA ALA A 4 22.60 -3.57 8.20
C ALA A 4 22.00 -4.50 7.15
N GLY A 5 22.12 -4.15 5.87
CA GLY A 5 21.51 -4.93 4.79
C GLY A 5 19.98 -5.07 4.88
N GLY A 6 19.29 -4.08 5.47
CA GLY A 6 17.83 -4.09 5.65
C GLY A 6 17.33 -4.78 6.92
N VAL A 7 18.15 -5.63 7.54
CA VAL A 7 17.83 -6.32 8.80
C VAL A 7 18.09 -5.39 9.98
N TYR A 8 17.09 -5.22 10.84
CA TYR A 8 17.17 -4.53 12.12
C TYR A 8 17.82 -5.40 13.19
N SER A 9 18.67 -4.79 14.00
CA SER A 9 19.17 -5.36 15.24
C SER A 9 18.97 -4.35 16.36
N ALA A 10 18.62 -4.79 17.57
CA ALA A 10 18.63 -3.89 18.71
C ALA A 10 20.03 -3.28 18.89
N PRO A 11 20.17 -1.98 19.21
CA PRO A 11 21.46 -1.38 19.50
C PRO A 11 22.25 -2.17 20.56
N PRO A 12 23.58 -2.22 20.49
CA PRO A 12 24.40 -2.82 21.54
C PRO A 12 24.07 -2.22 22.91
N GLY A 13 24.00 -3.07 23.95
CA GLY A 13 23.67 -2.64 25.32
C GLY A 13 22.17 -2.46 25.60
N THR A 14 21.29 -2.76 24.62
CA THR A 14 19.84 -2.69 24.85
C THR A 14 19.38 -3.72 25.88
N ALA A 15 19.85 -4.97 25.83
CA ALA A 15 19.36 -6.03 26.70
C ALA A 15 19.63 -5.76 28.20
N GLY A 16 18.62 -5.98 29.02
CA GLY A 16 18.73 -5.91 30.48
C GLY A 16 19.48 -7.10 31.06
N THR A 17 20.30 -6.85 32.08
CA THR A 17 21.06 -7.89 32.81
C THR A 17 20.17 -8.64 33.80
N PRO A 18 20.29 -9.98 33.93
CA PRO A 18 19.59 -10.77 34.95
C PRO A 18 19.83 -10.28 36.38
N ASN A 19 18.86 -10.49 37.26
CA ASN A 19 18.93 -10.19 38.70
C ASN A 19 19.23 -8.72 39.04
N THR A 20 18.71 -7.80 38.21
CA THR A 20 18.75 -6.36 38.46
C THR A 20 17.37 -5.82 38.88
N THR A 21 17.28 -4.55 39.25
CA THR A 21 16.02 -3.89 39.66
C THR A 21 14.91 -3.98 38.62
N ILE A 22 15.27 -4.03 37.34
CA ILE A 22 14.32 -4.16 36.23
C ILE A 22 13.98 -5.65 36.07
N GLU A 23 12.72 -5.95 35.74
CA GLU A 23 12.33 -7.28 35.27
C GLU A 23 12.95 -7.59 33.90
N SER A 24 14.24 -7.92 33.89
CA SER A 24 15.04 -8.05 32.67
C SER A 24 14.51 -9.14 31.72
N ALA A 25 13.88 -10.18 32.25
CA ALA A 25 13.21 -11.19 31.42
C ALA A 25 12.05 -10.59 30.59
N LYS A 26 11.14 -9.83 31.21
CA LYS A 26 10.02 -9.20 30.50
C LYS A 26 10.49 -8.13 29.53
N TYR A 27 11.46 -7.33 29.94
CA TYR A 27 12.05 -6.30 29.10
C TYR A 27 12.74 -6.91 27.86
N ASN A 28 13.56 -7.96 28.04
CA ASN A 28 14.24 -8.61 26.93
C ASN A 28 13.25 -9.29 25.96
N ALA A 29 12.14 -9.82 26.47
CA ALA A 29 11.05 -10.35 25.64
C ALA A 29 10.40 -9.26 24.77
N LEU A 30 10.13 -8.08 25.33
CA LEU A 30 9.63 -6.92 24.56
C LEU A 30 10.63 -6.51 23.46
N VAL A 31 11.91 -6.42 23.79
CA VAL A 31 12.95 -6.07 22.81
C VAL A 31 13.01 -7.10 21.68
N ALA A 32 12.93 -8.39 22.01
CA ALA A 32 12.91 -9.46 21.02
C ALA A 32 11.67 -9.39 20.11
N ASP A 33 10.50 -9.08 20.69
CA ASP A 33 9.26 -8.89 19.94
C ASP A 33 9.36 -7.72 18.95
N LEU A 34 9.90 -6.57 19.39
CA LEU A 34 10.12 -5.42 18.51
C LEU A 34 11.15 -5.70 17.41
N VAL A 35 12.21 -6.47 17.72
CA VAL A 35 13.19 -6.91 16.70
C VAL A 35 12.52 -7.83 15.69
N ALA A 36 11.65 -8.74 16.15
CA ALA A 36 10.90 -9.64 15.27
C ALA A 36 9.92 -8.86 14.39
N ASP A 37 9.12 -7.94 14.94
CA ASP A 37 8.21 -7.09 14.17
C ASP A 37 8.94 -6.23 13.13
N ALA A 38 10.07 -5.63 13.51
CA ALA A 38 10.85 -4.76 12.63
C ALA A 38 11.56 -5.50 11.47
N ASN A 39 11.68 -6.83 11.57
CA ASN A 39 12.33 -7.71 10.59
C ASN A 39 11.36 -8.64 9.86
N ALA A 40 10.19 -8.91 10.44
CA ALA A 40 9.11 -9.55 9.74
C ALA A 40 8.80 -8.71 8.49
N ALA A 41 8.51 -9.37 7.37
CA ALA A 41 7.98 -8.68 6.20
C ALA A 41 6.71 -7.95 6.66
N ARG A 42 6.79 -6.62 6.79
CA ARG A 42 5.65 -5.85 7.29
C ARG A 42 4.52 -6.06 6.28
N PRO A 43 3.36 -6.56 6.71
CA PRO A 43 2.21 -6.63 5.84
C PRO A 43 2.00 -5.25 5.23
N LEU A 44 1.56 -5.23 3.98
CA LEU A 44 1.17 -4.03 3.25
C LEU A 44 0.06 -3.25 3.98
N THR A 45 -0.58 -3.85 5.00
CA THR A 45 -1.36 -3.23 6.09
C THR A 45 -0.62 -2.12 6.84
N ALA A 46 0.66 -2.28 7.17
CA ALA A 46 1.49 -1.22 7.75
C ALA A 46 1.92 -0.17 6.70
N GLY A 47 1.91 -0.53 5.42
CA GLY A 47 2.11 0.37 4.27
C GLY A 47 0.84 1.11 3.84
N GLY A 48 -0.26 1.01 4.59
CA GLY A 48 -1.51 1.74 4.33
C GLY A 48 -2.42 1.11 3.27
N SER A 49 -2.03 0.04 2.59
CA SER A 49 -2.89 -0.62 1.60
C SER A 49 -3.87 -1.62 2.22
N GLY A 50 -3.61 -2.11 3.44
CA GLY A 50 -4.44 -3.16 4.06
C GLY A 50 -4.20 -4.59 3.53
N ALA A 51 -3.33 -4.80 2.54
CA ALA A 51 -3.11 -6.12 1.93
C ALA A 51 -1.97 -6.93 2.59
N ALA A 52 -1.99 -8.26 2.42
CA ALA A 52 -0.92 -9.17 2.87
C ALA A 52 0.00 -9.65 1.74
N THR A 53 -0.31 -9.34 0.49
CA THR A 53 0.46 -9.74 -0.70
C THR A 53 0.80 -8.53 -1.55
N ALA A 54 1.90 -8.60 -2.31
CA ALA A 54 2.31 -7.52 -3.22
C ALA A 54 1.22 -7.18 -4.25
N VAL A 55 0.57 -8.21 -4.81
CA VAL A 55 -0.54 -8.04 -5.76
C VAL A 55 -1.73 -7.35 -5.09
N GLY A 56 -2.17 -7.81 -3.92
CA GLY A 56 -3.27 -7.17 -3.20
C GLY A 56 -2.97 -5.72 -2.81
N GLY A 57 -1.71 -5.38 -2.53
CA GLY A 57 -1.31 -4.00 -2.30
C GLY A 57 -1.45 -3.14 -3.55
N SER A 58 -1.01 -3.67 -4.70
CA SER A 58 -1.19 -3.02 -6.00
C SER A 58 -2.66 -2.79 -6.31
N ASP A 59 -3.52 -3.79 -6.10
CA ASP A 59 -4.96 -3.69 -6.35
C ASP A 59 -5.61 -2.61 -5.47
N ASN A 60 -5.25 -2.56 -4.18
CA ASN A 60 -5.81 -1.59 -3.24
C ASN A 60 -5.35 -0.15 -3.51
N PHE A 61 -4.13 0.05 -4.01
CA PHE A 61 -3.65 1.38 -4.41
C PHE A 61 -4.13 1.82 -5.79
N ASN A 62 -4.47 0.87 -6.66
CA ASN A 62 -4.94 1.11 -8.02
C ASN A 62 -6.38 0.64 -8.19
N ALA A 63 -7.24 0.97 -7.22
CA ALA A 63 -8.61 0.49 -7.16
C ALA A 63 -9.33 0.64 -8.51
N ALA A 64 -9.90 -0.46 -8.98
CA ALA A 64 -10.71 -0.48 -10.19
C ALA A 64 -12.01 0.27 -9.95
N GLY A 65 -12.31 1.22 -10.85
CA GLY A 65 -13.59 1.88 -10.91
C GLY A 65 -14.65 1.01 -11.59
N THR A 66 -15.90 1.41 -11.46
CA THR A 66 -17.01 0.88 -12.24
C THR A 66 -16.77 1.07 -13.73
N ASN A 67 -17.18 0.11 -14.55
CA ASN A 67 -17.11 0.23 -16.01
C ASN A 67 -17.78 1.52 -16.50
N MET A 68 -17.16 2.19 -17.46
CA MET A 68 -17.70 3.37 -18.11
C MET A 68 -17.95 3.06 -19.58
N ALA A 69 -19.15 3.31 -20.09
CA ALA A 69 -19.42 3.15 -21.52
C ALA A 69 -18.69 4.24 -22.33
N SER A 70 -18.15 3.85 -23.48
CA SER A 70 -17.61 4.75 -24.49
C SER A 70 -18.72 5.68 -24.98
N ALA A 71 -18.39 6.95 -25.14
CA ALA A 71 -19.25 7.99 -25.69
C ALA A 71 -18.37 9.07 -26.33
N ALA A 72 -18.95 9.97 -27.13
CA ALA A 72 -18.19 11.10 -27.67
C ALA A 72 -17.44 11.87 -26.56
N THR A 73 -18.09 12.09 -25.42
CA THR A 73 -17.43 12.55 -24.20
C THR A 73 -17.59 11.50 -23.09
N VAL A 74 -16.48 10.92 -22.65
CA VAL A 74 -16.43 10.07 -21.46
C VAL A 74 -15.98 10.91 -20.28
N ASN A 75 -16.89 11.27 -19.37
CA ASN A 75 -16.54 12.17 -18.25
C ASN A 75 -15.73 11.44 -17.17
N LEU A 76 -14.40 11.47 -17.26
CA LEU A 76 -13.50 10.77 -16.34
C LEU A 76 -13.52 11.32 -14.90
N ALA A 77 -14.11 12.50 -14.67
CA ALA A 77 -14.34 13.00 -13.32
C ALA A 77 -15.32 12.12 -12.52
N ASN A 78 -16.16 11.33 -13.20
CA ASN A 78 -17.10 10.39 -12.60
C ASN A 78 -16.49 9.01 -12.32
N ALA A 79 -15.23 8.78 -12.69
CA ALA A 79 -14.55 7.52 -12.41
C ALA A 79 -14.44 7.30 -10.90
N THR A 80 -14.85 6.11 -10.44
CA THR A 80 -14.85 5.71 -9.02
C THR A 80 -13.52 5.09 -8.57
N GLY A 81 -12.55 4.96 -9.49
CA GLY A 81 -11.21 4.43 -9.25
C GLY A 81 -10.21 4.97 -10.27
N VAL A 82 -8.92 4.68 -10.05
CA VAL A 82 -7.83 5.13 -10.95
C VAL A 82 -7.77 4.27 -12.21
N ALA A 83 -8.00 2.96 -12.07
CA ALA A 83 -8.13 2.05 -13.19
C ALA A 83 -9.59 2.05 -13.70
N VAL A 84 -9.80 2.46 -14.95
CA VAL A 84 -11.13 2.57 -15.55
C VAL A 84 -11.22 1.62 -16.74
N THR A 85 -12.21 0.72 -16.71
CA THR A 85 -12.56 -0.10 -17.86
C THR A 85 -13.58 0.64 -18.72
N VAL A 86 -13.21 0.95 -19.96
CA VAL A 86 -14.09 1.58 -20.95
C VAL A 86 -14.69 0.50 -21.85
N THR A 87 -16.02 0.41 -21.91
CA THR A 87 -16.74 -0.59 -22.70
C THR A 87 -17.44 0.03 -23.91
N GLY A 88 -17.75 -0.77 -24.93
CA GLY A 88 -18.42 -0.28 -26.15
C GLY A 88 -17.45 0.31 -27.18
N THR A 89 -18.00 0.64 -28.36
CA THR A 89 -17.22 0.93 -29.58
C THR A 89 -17.36 2.36 -30.08
N VAL A 90 -17.93 3.26 -29.28
CA VAL A 90 -18.14 4.67 -29.70
C VAL A 90 -16.79 5.40 -29.66
N ALA A 91 -16.49 6.13 -30.72
CA ALA A 91 -15.29 6.96 -30.77
C ALA A 91 -15.34 8.05 -29.68
N ILE A 92 -14.30 8.09 -28.86
CA ILE A 92 -14.14 9.08 -27.79
C ILE A 92 -13.38 10.27 -28.34
N THR A 93 -13.96 11.46 -28.22
CA THR A 93 -13.36 12.72 -28.67
C THR A 93 -13.01 13.65 -27.52
N ALA A 94 -13.53 13.39 -26.31
CA ALA A 94 -13.18 14.12 -25.10
C ALA A 94 -13.30 13.26 -23.82
N CYS A 95 -12.52 13.63 -22.80
CA CYS A 95 -12.49 12.96 -21.49
C CYS A 95 -13.25 13.71 -20.38
N GLY A 96 -14.04 14.73 -20.75
CA GLY A 96 -14.67 15.65 -19.81
C GLY A 96 -13.68 16.60 -19.13
N THR A 97 -14.15 17.30 -18.10
CA THR A 97 -13.32 18.21 -17.30
C THR A 97 -12.82 17.47 -16.07
N VAL A 98 -11.51 17.22 -16.01
CA VAL A 98 -10.86 16.53 -14.91
C VAL A 98 -10.03 17.54 -14.11
N ALA A 99 -9.98 17.38 -12.78
CA ALA A 99 -9.17 18.24 -11.92
C ALA A 99 -7.67 18.15 -12.29
N ALA A 100 -6.95 19.26 -12.16
CA ALA A 100 -5.52 19.32 -12.43
C ALA A 100 -4.75 18.30 -11.56
N GLY A 101 -3.86 17.54 -12.19
CA GLY A 101 -3.06 16.50 -11.54
C GLY A 101 -3.77 15.16 -11.34
N ALA A 102 -5.03 15.00 -11.76
CA ALA A 102 -5.67 13.68 -11.70
C ALA A 102 -5.20 12.79 -12.87
N GLU A 103 -4.78 11.58 -12.56
CA GLU A 103 -4.37 10.55 -13.52
C GLU A 103 -5.39 9.40 -13.55
N ARG A 104 -5.60 8.79 -14.72
CA ARG A 104 -6.44 7.60 -14.93
C ARG A 104 -5.75 6.65 -15.88
N VAL A 105 -5.85 5.36 -15.60
CA VAL A 105 -5.37 4.27 -16.49
C VAL A 105 -6.60 3.65 -17.15
N LEU A 106 -6.65 3.71 -18.48
CA LEU A 106 -7.80 3.25 -19.26
C LEU A 106 -7.54 1.87 -19.86
N THR A 107 -8.44 0.93 -19.62
CA THR A 107 -8.49 -0.37 -20.31
C THR A 107 -9.71 -0.40 -21.22
N PHE A 108 -9.52 -0.58 -22.53
CA PHE A 108 -10.63 -0.65 -23.49
C PHE A 108 -11.08 -2.10 -23.68
N ALA A 109 -12.37 -2.36 -23.50
CA ALA A 109 -12.98 -3.68 -23.50
C ALA A 109 -14.30 -3.71 -24.31
N GLY A 110 -14.30 -3.04 -25.47
CA GLY A 110 -15.44 -2.90 -26.37
C GLY A 110 -15.14 -3.39 -27.77
#